data_AF-A0A1I5R1R0-F1
#
_entry.id   AF-A0A1I5R1R0-F1
#
_cell.length_a   1.000
_cell.length_b   1.000
_cell.length_c   1.000
_cell.angle_alpha   90.00
_cell.angle_beta   90.00
_cell.angle_gamma   90.00
#
_symmetry.space_group_name_H-M   'P 1'
#
loop_
_entity.id
_entity.type
_entity.pdbx_description
1 polymer ?
#
loop_
_entity_poly.entity_id
_entity_poly.type
_entity_poly.pdbx_seq_one_letter_code
_entity_poly.pdbx_strand_id
1 'polypeptide(L)'
;MIRALLAVVLAAALLSAALPAVESAAADRTASALDRDVGRIERAGASLLVDDDPGARRVVTVSLPAGSLVAAGVDSFSVRCHPDCVVRYALDTGGVRTRRLEPPLAVRDGPVQFGTPGDHRLVLGLADGDDGRVVTIRG
;
A
#
# COMPACT_ATOMS: atom_id res chain seq x y z
N MET A 1 17.76 -31.07 35.96
CA MET A 1 16.48 -31.11 35.19
C MET A 1 15.59 -29.90 35.47
N ILE A 2 15.32 -29.57 36.74
CA ILE A 2 14.49 -28.39 37.11
C ILE A 2 15.02 -27.06 36.54
N ARG A 3 16.35 -26.83 36.56
CA ARG A 3 16.95 -25.63 35.94
C ARG A 3 16.67 -25.51 34.44
N ALA A 4 16.69 -26.61 33.70
CA ALA A 4 16.41 -26.60 32.26
C ALA A 4 14.93 -26.31 32.01
N LEU A 5 14.03 -26.90 32.79
CA LEU A 5 12.59 -26.62 32.72
C LEU A 5 12.29 -25.14 33.03
N LEU A 6 12.89 -24.59 34.09
CA LEU A 6 12.77 -23.18 34.44
C LEU A 6 13.26 -22.26 33.31
N ALA A 7 14.39 -22.59 32.67
CA ALA A 7 14.90 -21.81 31.56
C ALA A 7 13.94 -21.82 30.35
N VAL A 8 13.37 -22.98 30.02
CA VAL A 8 12.40 -23.11 28.92
C VAL A 8 11.11 -22.34 29.21
N VAL A 9 10.57 -22.46 30.43
CA VAL A 9 9.35 -21.72 30.83
C VAL A 9 9.60 -20.21 30.81
N LEU A 10 10.74 -19.76 31.33
CA LEU A 10 11.11 -18.34 31.31
C LEU A 10 11.28 -17.82 29.88
N ALA A 11 11.94 -18.58 29.01
CA ALA A 11 12.11 -18.21 27.61
C ALA A 11 10.76 -18.12 26.87
N ALA A 12 9.85 -19.08 27.09
CA ALA A 12 8.51 -19.06 26.52
C ALA A 12 7.69 -17.86 27.03
N ALA A 13 7.78 -17.55 28.33
CA ALA A 13 7.11 -16.39 28.92
C ALA A 13 7.60 -15.07 28.31
N LEU A 14 8.93 -14.90 28.17
CA LEU A 14 9.52 -13.72 27.54
C LEU A 14 9.14 -13.61 26.07
N LEU A 15 9.16 -14.72 25.32
CA LEU A 15 8.75 -14.73 23.92
C LEU A 15 7.28 -14.34 23.77
N SER A 16 6.39 -14.92 24.58
CA SER A 16 4.96 -14.60 24.55
C SER A 16 4.67 -13.12 24.83
N ALA A 17 5.46 -12.49 25.71
CA ALA A 17 5.33 -11.07 26.01
C ALA A 17 5.86 -10.16 24.89
N ALA A 18 6.82 -10.63 24.09
CA ALA A 18 7.46 -9.84 23.04
C ALA A 18 6.74 -9.90 21.68
N LEU A 19 6.02 -10.99 21.38
CA LEU A 19 5.37 -11.20 20.08
C LEU A 19 4.47 -10.03 19.63
N PRO A 20 3.56 -9.48 20.47
CA PRO A 20 2.68 -8.39 20.04
C PRO A 20 3.45 -7.13 19.61
N ALA A 21 4.60 -6.85 20.24
CA ALA A 21 5.43 -5.71 19.89
C ALA A 21 6.11 -5.91 18.51
N VAL A 22 6.51 -7.14 18.20
CA VAL A 22 7.09 -7.49 16.89
C VAL A 22 6.05 -7.37 15.79
N GLU A 23 4.83 -7.86 16.02
CA GLU A 23 3.71 -7.77 15.08
C GLU A 23 3.34 -6.31 14.78
N SER A 24 3.24 -5.47 15.82
CA SER A 24 2.99 -4.02 15.64
C SER A 24 4.09 -3.35 14.83
N ALA A 25 5.36 -3.65 15.13
CA ALA A 25 6.48 -3.06 14.39
C ALA A 25 6.51 -3.51 12.91
N ALA A 26 6.13 -4.76 12.63
CA ALA A 26 6.01 -5.29 11.28
C ALA A 26 4.85 -4.60 10.51
N ALA A 27 3.72 -4.37 11.17
CA ALA A 27 2.58 -3.64 10.62
C ALA A 27 2.95 -2.19 10.30
N ASP A 28 3.59 -1.47 11.23
CA ASP A 28 4.00 -0.08 11.04
C ASP A 28 5.03 0.09 9.93
N ARG A 29 5.98 -0.85 9.82
CA ARG A 29 6.95 -0.87 8.71
C ARG A 29 6.24 -1.04 7.37
N THR A 30 5.27 -1.95 7.30
CA THR A 30 4.50 -2.23 6.08
C THR A 30 3.63 -1.03 5.69
N ALA A 31 2.90 -0.45 6.65
CA ALA A 31 2.12 0.76 6.44
C ALA A 31 3.01 1.92 5.95
N SER A 32 4.18 2.12 6.57
CA SER A 32 5.13 3.16 6.15
C SER A 32 5.68 2.93 4.73
N ALA A 33 5.85 1.67 4.30
CA ALA A 33 6.27 1.35 2.95
C ALA A 33 5.15 1.65 1.93
N LEU A 34 3.92 1.21 2.22
CA LEU A 34 2.75 1.49 1.37
C LEU A 34 2.47 2.99 1.28
N ASP A 35 2.60 3.74 2.37
CA ASP A 35 2.42 5.19 2.37
C ASP A 35 3.46 5.90 1.47
N ARG A 36 4.69 5.38 1.41
CA ARG A 36 5.71 5.88 0.46
C ARG A 36 5.36 5.56 -1.00
N ASP A 37 4.80 4.38 -1.25
CA ASP A 37 4.34 3.99 -2.59
C ASP A 37 3.14 4.85 -3.03
N VAL A 38 2.19 5.11 -2.13
CA VAL A 38 1.10 6.08 -2.36
C VAL A 38 1.64 7.46 -2.71
N GLY A 39 2.61 7.97 -1.94
CA GLY A 39 3.26 9.23 -2.26
C GLY A 39 4.04 9.22 -3.58
N ARG A 40 4.49 8.04 -4.07
CA ARG A 40 5.11 7.89 -5.40
C ARG A 40 4.07 8.00 -6.50
N ILE A 41 2.88 7.44 -6.30
CA ILE A 41 1.73 7.58 -7.21
C ILE A 41 1.34 9.06 -7.34
N GLU A 42 1.18 9.77 -6.22
CA GLU A 42 0.83 11.20 -6.20
C GLU A 42 1.84 12.04 -6.97
N ARG A 43 3.13 11.88 -6.67
CA ARG A 43 4.21 12.61 -7.35
C ARG A 43 4.28 12.28 -8.84
N ALA A 44 4.09 11.01 -9.21
CA ALA A 44 4.09 10.60 -10.62
C ALA A 44 2.89 11.20 -11.39
N GLY A 45 1.71 11.23 -10.77
CA GLY A 45 0.53 11.89 -11.34
C GLY A 45 0.68 13.40 -11.43
N ALA A 46 1.17 14.05 -10.38
CA ALA A 46 1.43 15.49 -10.39
C ALA A 46 2.44 15.90 -11.48
N SER A 47 3.53 15.14 -11.62
CA SER A 47 4.53 15.43 -12.65
C SER A 47 4.03 15.13 -14.07
N LEU A 48 3.14 14.15 -14.28
CA LEU A 48 2.43 14.01 -15.56
C LEU A 48 1.64 15.29 -15.90
N LEU A 49 0.92 15.85 -14.93
CA LEU A 49 0.12 17.07 -15.17
C LEU A 49 0.96 18.31 -15.46
N VAL A 50 2.15 18.41 -14.88
CA VAL A 50 3.00 19.61 -15.01
C VAL A 50 3.92 19.51 -16.22
N ASP A 51 4.56 18.35 -16.42
CA ASP A 51 5.73 18.22 -17.29
C ASP A 51 5.42 17.54 -18.64
N ASP A 52 4.28 16.86 -18.76
CA ASP A 52 3.98 15.99 -19.90
C ASP A 52 2.72 16.40 -20.69
N ASP A 53 2.66 15.94 -21.95
CA ASP A 53 1.54 16.11 -22.87
C ASP A 53 0.52 14.95 -22.81
N PRO A 54 -0.75 15.16 -23.20
CA PRO A 54 -1.75 14.11 -23.26
C PRO A 54 -1.28 12.86 -24.03
N GLY A 55 -1.53 11.68 -23.48
CA GLY A 55 -1.02 10.40 -24.00
C GLY A 55 0.28 9.93 -23.35
N ALA A 56 0.96 10.77 -22.57
CA ALA A 56 2.08 10.37 -21.74
C ALA A 56 1.68 9.31 -20.71
N ARG A 57 2.61 8.39 -20.39
CA ARG A 57 2.38 7.26 -19.50
C ARG A 57 3.57 7.04 -18.58
N ARG A 58 3.28 6.65 -17.33
CA ARG A 58 4.27 6.26 -16.33
C ARG A 58 3.82 5.00 -15.62
N VAL A 59 4.77 4.12 -15.30
CA VAL A 59 4.51 2.88 -14.57
C VAL A 59 5.07 3.02 -13.17
N VAL A 60 4.22 2.76 -12.17
CA VAL A 60 4.58 2.76 -10.75
C VAL A 60 4.38 1.35 -10.23
N THR A 61 5.43 0.76 -9.66
CA THR A 61 5.31 -0.54 -8.98
C THR A 61 4.94 -0.32 -7.52
N VAL A 62 4.00 -1.13 -7.03
CA VAL A 62 3.58 -1.24 -5.63
C VAL A 62 3.85 -2.68 -5.18
N SER A 63 4.58 -2.85 -4.09
CA SER A 63 4.95 -4.18 -3.57
C SER A 63 4.09 -4.55 -2.37
N LEU A 64 3.33 -5.64 -2.49
CA LEU A 64 2.43 -6.14 -1.45
C LEU A 64 3.05 -7.37 -0.77
N PRO A 65 3.54 -7.29 0.47
CA PRO A 65 4.15 -8.43 1.16
C PRO A 65 3.13 -9.53 1.50
N ALA A 66 3.59 -10.78 1.53
CA ALA A 66 2.81 -11.96 1.88
C ALA A 66 2.70 -12.25 3.39
N GLY A 67 3.33 -11.42 4.23
CA GLY A 67 3.48 -11.66 5.67
C GLY A 67 4.78 -12.41 6.00
N SER A 68 5.48 -11.93 7.02
CA SER A 68 6.74 -12.48 7.54
C SER A 68 7.01 -11.95 8.94
N LEU A 69 8.07 -12.43 9.59
CA LEU A 69 8.49 -11.91 10.91
C LEU A 69 8.82 -10.41 10.92
N VAL A 70 9.12 -9.81 9.77
CA VAL A 70 9.60 -8.41 9.68
C VAL A 70 8.65 -7.48 8.91
N ALA A 71 7.61 -8.03 8.29
CA ALA A 71 6.61 -7.31 7.51
C ALA A 71 5.25 -8.00 7.65
N ALA A 72 4.22 -7.23 7.99
CA ALA A 72 2.84 -7.70 7.96
C ALA A 72 2.41 -7.99 6.52
N GLY A 73 1.53 -8.95 6.32
CA GLY A 73 0.92 -9.21 5.02
C GLY A 73 -0.08 -8.13 4.64
N VAL A 74 -0.35 -8.01 3.34
CA VAL A 74 -1.40 -7.14 2.82
C VAL A 74 -2.52 -7.99 2.23
N ASP A 75 -3.69 -7.92 2.84
CA ASP A 75 -4.88 -8.65 2.40
C ASP A 75 -5.54 -7.97 1.19
N SER A 76 -5.52 -6.63 1.17
CA SER A 76 -6.07 -5.87 0.06
C SER A 76 -5.41 -4.52 -0.09
N PHE A 77 -5.28 -4.09 -1.35
CA PHE A 77 -4.92 -2.75 -1.76
C PHE A 77 -5.90 -2.33 -2.86
N SER A 78 -6.47 -1.12 -2.76
CA SER A 78 -7.42 -0.63 -3.74
C SER A 78 -7.31 0.86 -3.98
N VAL A 79 -7.57 1.27 -5.22
CA VAL A 79 -7.65 2.67 -5.65
C VAL A 79 -9.03 2.90 -6.25
N ARG A 80 -9.75 3.88 -5.72
CA ARG A 80 -11.09 4.25 -6.17
C ARG A 80 -11.19 5.77 -6.32
N CYS A 81 -11.75 6.23 -7.42
CA CYS A 81 -11.93 7.66 -7.72
C CYS A 81 -13.40 8.00 -7.97
N HIS A 82 -14.21 8.01 -6.91
CA HIS A 82 -15.60 8.47 -6.98
C HIS A 82 -16.18 8.70 -5.56
N PRO A 83 -16.57 9.92 -5.16
CA PRO A 83 -16.32 11.22 -5.80
C PRO A 83 -14.86 11.71 -5.63
N ASP A 84 -14.18 11.28 -4.57
CA ASP A 84 -12.76 11.55 -4.33
C ASP A 84 -11.90 10.36 -4.76
N CYS A 85 -10.63 10.61 -5.06
CA CYS A 85 -9.62 9.56 -5.21
C CYS A 85 -9.04 9.15 -3.87
N VAL A 86 -9.22 7.88 -3.52
CA VAL A 86 -8.70 7.29 -2.29
C VAL A 86 -7.96 5.99 -2.58
N VAL A 87 -6.85 5.81 -1.88
CA VAL A 87 -6.17 4.53 -1.72
C VAL A 87 -6.58 3.95 -0.38
N ARG A 88 -7.03 2.69 -0.40
CA ARG A 88 -7.34 1.93 0.81
C ARG A 88 -6.55 0.64 0.81
N TYR A 89 -5.90 0.34 1.91
CA TYR A 89 -5.23 -0.95 2.13
C TYR A 89 -5.57 -1.54 3.50
N ALA A 90 -5.58 -2.86 3.56
CA ALA A 90 -5.79 -3.64 4.77
C ALA A 90 -4.64 -4.64 4.96
N LEU A 91 -4.11 -4.69 6.17
CA LEU A 91 -3.09 -5.64 6.58
C LEU A 91 -3.76 -6.91 7.15
N ASP A 92 -3.06 -8.03 7.07
CA ASP A 92 -3.46 -9.33 7.65
C ASP A 92 -3.63 -9.27 9.19
N THR A 93 -2.93 -8.33 9.84
CA THR A 93 -3.06 -7.99 11.25
C THR A 93 -4.37 -7.23 11.58
N GLY A 94 -5.19 -6.93 10.59
CA GLY A 94 -6.46 -6.19 10.72
C GLY A 94 -6.35 -4.67 10.64
N GLY A 95 -5.12 -4.14 10.53
CA GLY A 95 -4.89 -2.70 10.36
C GLY A 95 -5.42 -2.20 9.02
N VAL A 96 -6.29 -1.18 9.03
CA VAL A 96 -6.83 -0.57 7.81
C VAL A 96 -6.43 0.89 7.72
N ARG A 97 -5.97 1.31 6.54
CA ARG A 97 -5.63 2.71 6.25
C ARG A 97 -6.35 3.18 5.00
N THR A 98 -6.70 4.46 4.98
CA THR A 98 -7.30 5.13 3.83
C THR A 98 -6.62 6.48 3.67
N ARG A 99 -6.15 6.77 2.46
CA ARG A 99 -5.45 8.00 2.08
C ARG A 99 -6.15 8.61 0.89
N ARG A 100 -6.45 9.91 0.96
CA ARG A 100 -6.90 10.67 -0.21
C ARG A 100 -5.69 11.01 -1.07
N LEU A 101 -5.86 10.93 -2.38
CA LEU A 101 -4.89 11.41 -3.37
C LEU A 101 -5.27 12.85 -3.75
N GLU A 102 -4.29 13.74 -3.79
CA GLU A 102 -4.52 15.16 -4.11
C GLU A 102 -4.71 15.49 -5.60
N PRO A 103 -3.96 14.91 -6.56
CA PRO A 103 -4.11 15.27 -7.96
C PRO A 103 -5.49 14.86 -8.54
N PRO A 104 -5.97 15.54 -9.59
CA PRO A 104 -7.18 15.11 -10.32
C PRO A 104 -6.90 13.77 -11.03
N LEU A 105 -7.24 12.70 -10.33
CA LEU A 105 -7.07 11.33 -10.78
C LEU A 105 -8.42 10.72 -11.14
N ALA A 106 -8.42 9.79 -12.08
CA ALA A 106 -9.58 9.00 -12.45
C ALA A 106 -9.14 7.56 -12.68
N VAL A 107 -10.02 6.60 -12.41
CA VAL A 107 -9.75 5.20 -12.76
C VAL A 107 -10.51 4.87 -14.03
N ARG A 108 -9.79 4.46 -15.09
CA ARG A 108 -10.42 4.33 -16.42
C ARG A 108 -11.27 3.08 -16.58
N ASP A 109 -10.86 1.98 -15.96
CA ASP A 109 -11.43 0.65 -16.21
C ASP A 109 -12.19 0.11 -14.97
N GLY A 110 -12.62 1.02 -14.07
CA GLY A 110 -13.18 0.67 -12.76
C GLY A 110 -12.12 0.66 -11.65
N PRO A 111 -12.49 0.46 -10.37
CA PRO A 111 -11.55 0.53 -9.26
C PRO A 111 -10.41 -0.48 -9.42
N VAL A 112 -9.16 -0.05 -9.20
CA VAL A 112 -8.01 -0.96 -9.18
C VAL A 112 -8.00 -1.68 -7.84
N GLN A 113 -7.87 -3.00 -7.85
CA GLN A 113 -7.79 -3.81 -6.64
C GLN A 113 -6.76 -4.93 -6.79
N PHE A 114 -5.90 -5.05 -5.80
CA PHE A 114 -4.96 -6.15 -5.64
C PHE A 114 -5.27 -6.86 -4.32
N GLY A 115 -5.50 -8.17 -4.38
CA GLY A 115 -5.76 -9.01 -3.21
C GLY A 115 -4.73 -10.12 -3.02
N THR A 116 -3.64 -10.08 -3.80
CA THR A 116 -2.58 -11.07 -3.75
C THR A 116 -1.25 -10.41 -3.44
N PRO A 117 -0.37 -11.07 -2.66
CA PRO A 117 0.99 -10.60 -2.48
C PRO A 117 1.79 -10.59 -3.78
N GLY A 118 2.78 -9.71 -3.85
CA GLY A 118 3.70 -9.57 -4.99
C GLY A 118 3.84 -8.12 -5.46
N ASP A 119 4.57 -7.96 -6.56
CA ASP A 119 4.73 -6.68 -7.23
C ASP A 119 3.60 -6.45 -8.23
N HIS A 120 2.88 -5.34 -8.03
CA HIS A 120 1.79 -4.92 -8.89
C HIS A 120 2.17 -3.64 -9.62
N ARG A 121 1.80 -3.55 -10.90
CA ARG A 121 2.15 -2.41 -11.74
C ARG A 121 0.93 -1.53 -11.97
N LEU A 122 1.01 -0.30 -11.50
CA LEU A 122 0.04 0.74 -11.80
C LEU A 122 0.52 1.54 -13.00
N VAL A 123 -0.32 1.63 -14.03
CA VAL A 123 -0.08 2.49 -15.18
C VAL A 123 -0.86 3.77 -14.99
N LEU A 124 -0.12 4.87 -14.85
CA LEU A 124 -0.62 6.23 -14.85
C LEU A 124 -0.54 6.78 -16.27
N GLY A 125 -1.62 7.39 -16.76
CA GLY A 125 -1.65 8.00 -18.08
C GLY A 125 -2.33 9.35 -18.05
N LEU A 126 -1.77 10.34 -18.76
CA LEU A 126 -2.39 11.65 -18.89
C LEU A 126 -3.43 11.61 -20.02
N ALA A 127 -4.63 12.12 -19.76
CA ALA A 127 -5.70 12.26 -20.74
C ALA A 127 -6.36 13.64 -20.61
N ASP A 128 -7.00 14.09 -21.69
CA ASP A 128 -7.92 15.21 -21.65
C ASP A 128 -9.28 14.70 -21.12
N GLY A 129 -9.79 15.35 -20.08
CA GLY A 129 -11.12 15.14 -19.52
C GLY A 129 -12.00 16.38 -19.68
N ASP A 130 -13.27 16.23 -19.29
CA ASP A 130 -14.28 17.29 -19.45
C ASP A 130 -13.92 18.58 -18.67
N ASP A 131 -13.31 18.42 -17.48
CA ASP A 131 -12.86 19.53 -16.62
C ASP A 131 -11.37 19.89 -16.80
N GLY A 132 -10.73 19.41 -17.87
CA GLY A 132 -9.31 19.62 -18.17
C GLY A 132 -8.47 18.34 -18.05
N ARG A 133 -7.15 18.51 -17.90
CA ARG A 133 -6.21 17.38 -17.88
C ARG A 133 -6.42 16.49 -16.64
N VAL A 134 -6.57 15.18 -16.86
CA VAL A 134 -6.81 14.17 -15.82
C VAL A 134 -5.80 13.03 -15.90
N VAL A 135 -5.36 12.53 -14.75
CA VAL A 135 -4.49 11.35 -14.68
C VAL A 135 -5.33 10.09 -14.52
N THR A 136 -5.25 9.21 -15.49
CA THR A 136 -5.92 7.91 -15.51
C THR A 136 -5.05 6.84 -14.85
N ILE A 137 -5.65 6.03 -13.97
CA ILE A 137 -4.99 4.90 -13.30
C ILE A 137 -5.53 3.58 -13.84
N ARG A 138 -4.63 2.61 -14.04
CA ARG A 138 -4.92 1.20 -14.37
C ARG A 138 -3.98 0.28 -13.60
N GLY A 139 -4.41 -0.94 -13.30
CA GLY A 139 -3.63 -1.96 -12.59
C GLY A 139 -3.62 -3.30 -13.30
#